data_AF-A0A376LF50-F1
#
_entry.id   AF-A0A376LF50-F1
#
_cell.length_a   1.000
_cell.length_b   1.000
_cell.length_c   1.000
_cell.angle_alpha   90.00
_cell.angle_beta   90.00
_cell.angle_gamma   90.00
#
_symmetry.space_group_name_H-M   'P 1'
#
loop_
_entity.id
_entity.type
_entity.pdbx_description
1 polymer ?
#
loop_
_entity_poly.entity_id
_entity_poly.type
_entity_poly.pdbx_seq_one_letter_code
_entity_poly.pdbx_strand_id
1 'polypeptide(L)'
;MIVAQRVLPAISVRLLTSQLLAIKTLSMDMNAGYIRAARIHLPNAVEKIAFDRFHVAKQLGEVVDKTRQNEHPHLPVESRRQAKRYPLPVAVQRQMDD
;
A
#
# COMPACT_ATOMS: atom_id res chain seq x y z
N MET A 1 17.57 9.23 -15.72
CA MET A 1 16.46 8.82 -14.83
C MET A 1 16.29 7.32 -15.02
N ILE A 2 16.91 6.48 -14.18
CA ILE A 2 16.80 5.02 -14.36
C ILE A 2 15.43 4.61 -13.79
N VAL A 3 14.45 4.55 -14.68
CA VAL A 3 13.17 3.91 -14.41
C VAL A 3 13.44 2.40 -14.46
N ALA A 4 13.75 1.80 -13.31
CA ALA A 4 13.83 0.35 -13.18
C ALA A 4 12.40 -0.22 -13.14
N GLN A 5 11.68 -0.09 -14.24
CA GLN A 5 10.40 -0.77 -14.43
C GLN A 5 10.65 -2.04 -15.24
N ARG A 6 10.28 -3.17 -14.65
CA ARG A 6 10.33 -4.55 -15.16
C ARG A 6 11.67 -5.26 -14.94
N VAL A 7 11.68 -6.25 -14.06
CA VAL A 7 11.77 -7.69 -14.40
C VAL A 7 11.61 -8.50 -13.10
N LEU A 8 10.49 -9.23 -13.00
CA LEU A 8 10.49 -10.59 -12.47
C LEU A 8 10.17 -11.47 -13.71
N PRO A 9 10.92 -12.55 -13.97
CA PRO A 9 11.05 -13.68 -13.05
C PRO A 9 12.47 -14.25 -12.93
N ALA A 10 12.77 -14.95 -11.82
CA ALA A 10 13.74 -16.05 -11.74
C ALA A 10 15.19 -15.86 -12.27
N ILE A 11 15.73 -14.63 -12.38
CA ILE A 11 17.12 -14.42 -12.77
C ILE A 11 17.80 -13.60 -11.67
N SER A 12 18.78 -14.21 -11.01
CA SER A 12 19.73 -13.53 -10.13
C SER A 12 20.59 -12.58 -10.98
N VAL A 13 20.03 -11.44 -11.37
CA VAL A 13 20.80 -10.32 -11.92
C VAL A 13 21.60 -9.76 -10.75
N ARG A 14 22.83 -10.25 -10.60
CA ARG A 14 23.78 -9.76 -9.60
C ARG A 14 24.26 -8.39 -10.08
N LEU A 15 23.62 -7.34 -9.59
CA LEU A 15 24.07 -5.98 -9.78
C LEU A 15 25.45 -5.81 -9.14
N LEU A 16 26.36 -5.16 -9.84
CA LEU A 16 27.64 -4.75 -9.26
C LEU A 16 27.38 -3.70 -8.17
N THR A 17 28.28 -3.60 -7.20
CA THR A 17 28.18 -2.62 -6.10
C THR A 17 28.00 -1.19 -6.61
N SER A 18 28.69 -0.82 -7.69
CA SER A 18 28.54 0.49 -8.35
C SER A 18 27.12 0.72 -8.90
N GLN A 19 26.50 -0.32 -9.46
CA GLN A 19 25.12 -0.25 -9.97
C GLN A 19 24.12 -0.12 -8.81
N LEU A 20 24.33 -0.84 -7.70
CA LEU A 20 23.50 -0.72 -6.50
C LEU A 20 23.58 0.68 -5.86
N LEU A 21 24.77 1.29 -5.85
CA LEU A 21 24.96 2.66 -5.37
C LEU A 21 24.25 3.68 -6.27
N ALA A 22 24.22 3.44 -7.58
CA ALA A 22 23.55 4.31 -8.56
C ALA A 22 22.01 4.25 -8.51
N ILE A 23 21.43 3.24 -7.85
CA ILE A 23 19.97 3.17 -7.66
C ILE A 23 19.53 4.33 -6.78
N LYS A 24 18.69 5.20 -7.34
CA LYS A 24 18.08 6.33 -6.63
C LYS A 24 16.78 5.96 -5.93
N THR A 25 15.95 5.17 -6.60
CA THR A 25 14.65 4.74 -6.10
C THR A 25 14.40 3.29 -6.51
N LEU A 26 13.67 2.57 -5.67
CA LEU A 26 13.27 1.18 -5.86
C LEU A 26 11.77 1.08 -5.60
N SER A 27 10.98 0.97 -6.66
CA SER A 27 9.53 0.75 -6.55
C SER A 27 9.25 -0.73 -6.28
N MET A 28 8.46 -1.07 -5.26
CA MET A 28 8.12 -2.45 -4.93
C MET A 28 6.77 -2.61 -4.23
N ASP A 29 6.30 -3.85 -4.14
CA ASP A 29 5.15 -4.25 -3.33
C ASP A 29 5.45 -4.19 -1.82
N MET A 30 4.42 -4.06 -0.98
CA MET A 30 4.53 -4.05 0.50
C MET A 30 4.79 -5.44 1.14
N ASN A 31 5.29 -6.42 0.39
CA ASN A 31 5.55 -7.74 0.95
C ASN A 31 6.75 -7.71 1.90
N ALA A 32 6.59 -8.22 3.12
CA ALA A 32 7.66 -8.25 4.12
C ALA A 32 8.93 -8.99 3.64
N GLY A 33 8.80 -10.01 2.79
CA GLY A 33 9.92 -10.71 2.16
C GLY A 33 10.75 -9.80 1.24
N TYR A 34 10.08 -9.03 0.38
CA TYR A 34 10.76 -8.07 -0.51
C TYR A 34 11.38 -6.92 0.25
N ILE A 35 10.71 -6.39 1.27
CA ILE A 35 11.27 -5.34 2.14
C ILE A 35 12.55 -5.83 2.83
N ARG A 36 12.55 -7.07 3.35
CA ARG A 36 13.76 -7.66 3.96
C ARG A 36 14.87 -7.85 2.94
N ALA A 37 14.55 -8.41 1.77
CA ALA A 37 15.54 -8.61 0.71
C ALA A 37 16.18 -7.27 0.26
N ALA A 38 15.37 -6.22 0.10
CA ALA A 38 15.86 -4.90 -0.23
C ALA A 38 16.79 -4.34 0.85
N ARG A 39 16.46 -4.50 2.14
CA ARG A 39 17.33 -4.06 3.24
C ARG A 39 18.66 -4.80 3.30
N ILE A 40 18.69 -6.07 2.92
CA ILE A 40 19.92 -6.89 2.90
C ILE A 40 20.82 -6.51 1.72
N HIS A 41 20.23 -6.26 0.55
CA HIS A 41 20.98 -6.16 -0.71
C HIS A 41 21.16 -4.73 -1.25
N LEU A 42 20.37 -3.76 -0.80
CA LEU A 42 20.44 -2.37 -1.26
C LEU A 42 20.97 -1.46 -0.14
N PRO A 43 22.14 -0.80 -0.33
CA PRO A 43 22.58 0.24 0.59
C PRO A 43 21.59 1.41 0.62
N ASN A 44 21.31 1.90 1.83
CA ASN A 44 20.31 2.95 2.11
C ASN A 44 18.90 2.58 1.59
N ALA A 45 18.53 1.30 1.67
CA ALA A 45 17.25 0.80 1.15
C ALA A 45 16.04 1.61 1.66
N VAL A 46 16.02 1.99 2.94
CA VAL A 46 14.88 2.70 3.55
C VAL A 46 14.55 4.01 2.84
N GLU A 47 15.57 4.76 2.41
CA GLU A 47 15.40 6.03 1.70
C GLU A 47 15.03 5.85 0.23
N LYS A 48 15.38 4.69 -0.33
CA LYS A 48 15.21 4.39 -1.76
C LYS A 48 13.89 3.67 -2.05
N ILE A 49 13.32 2.97 -1.07
CA ILE A 49 12.08 2.20 -1.25
C ILE A 49 10.90 3.15 -1.47
N ALA A 50 10.23 2.97 -2.60
CA ALA A 50 8.93 3.55 -2.87
C ALA A 50 7.90 2.41 -2.98
N PHE A 51 6.83 2.47 -2.20
CA PHE A 51 5.74 1.51 -2.37
C PHE A 51 4.87 1.90 -3.56
N ASP A 52 4.45 0.92 -4.35
CA ASP A 52 3.57 1.20 -5.45
C ASP A 52 2.18 1.68 -4.95
N ARG A 53 1.58 2.58 -5.74
CA ARG A 53 0.30 3.22 -5.40
C ARG A 53 -0.86 2.22 -5.33
N PHE A 54 -0.82 1.12 -6.10
CA PHE A 54 -1.92 0.17 -6.18
C PHE A 54 -2.06 -0.63 -4.89
N HIS A 55 -0.96 -1.17 -4.37
CA HIS A 55 -0.98 -1.90 -3.11
C HIS A 55 -1.33 -1.01 -1.93
N VAL A 56 -0.83 0.24 -1.89
CA VAL A 56 -1.21 1.23 -0.87
C VAL A 56 -2.72 1.46 -0.88
N ALA A 57 -3.30 1.77 -2.06
CA ALA A 57 -4.72 2.05 -2.19
C ALA A 57 -5.58 0.82 -1.87
N LYS A 58 -5.15 -0.37 -2.29
CA LYS A 58 -5.83 -1.63 -1.99
C LYS A 58 -5.89 -1.92 -0.50
N GLN A 59 -4.75 -1.85 0.21
CA GLN A 59 -4.72 -2.08 1.66
C GLN A 59 -5.56 -1.06 2.42
N LEU A 60 -5.52 0.22 2.02
CA LEU A 60 -6.38 1.24 2.61
C LEU A 60 -7.87 0.91 2.39
N GLY A 61 -8.24 0.54 1.17
CA GLY A 61 -9.60 0.13 0.83
C GLY A 61 -10.08 -1.08 1.65
N GLU A 62 -9.22 -2.09 1.83
CA GLU A 62 -9.53 -3.28 2.64
C GLU A 62 -9.74 -2.93 4.13
N VAL A 63 -8.94 -2.03 4.68
CA VAL A 63 -9.11 -1.58 6.07
C VAL A 63 -10.42 -0.81 6.23
N VAL A 64 -10.70 0.13 5.33
CA VAL A 64 -11.96 0.89 5.32
C VAL A 64 -13.15 -0.05 5.20
N ASP A 65 -13.09 -1.04 4.31
CA ASP A 65 -14.19 -1.98 4.11
C ASP A 65 -14.40 -2.89 5.33
N LYS A 66 -13.31 -3.34 5.99
CA LYS A 66 -13.41 -4.08 7.25
C LYS A 66 -14.05 -3.25 8.37
N THR A 67 -13.63 -1.99 8.53
CA THR A 67 -14.24 -1.07 9.51
C THR A 67 -15.73 -0.90 9.22
N ARG A 68 -16.09 -0.70 7.94
CA ARG A 68 -17.49 -0.61 7.50
C ARG A 68 -18.28 -1.88 7.85
N GLN A 69 -17.74 -3.06 7.57
CA GLN A 69 -18.39 -4.34 7.90
C GLN A 69 -18.59 -4.52 9.41
N ASN A 70 -17.65 -4.06 10.22
CA ASN A 70 -17.73 -4.11 11.69
C ASN A 70 -18.77 -3.12 12.24
N GLU A 71 -18.89 -1.93 11.66
CA GLU A 71 -19.82 -0.88 12.12
C GLU A 71 -21.27 -1.09 11.63
N HIS A 72 -21.44 -1.67 10.44
CA HIS A 72 -22.74 -1.81 9.77
C HIS A 72 -23.84 -2.54 10.59
N PRO A 73 -23.54 -3.60 11.37
CA PRO A 73 -24.54 -4.24 12.24
C PRO A 73 -25.04 -3.34 13.38
N HIS A 74 -24.20 -2.41 13.84
CA HIS A 74 -24.51 -1.51 14.95
C HIS A 74 -25.28 -0.25 14.52
N LEU A 75 -25.53 -0.10 13.21
CA LEU A 75 -26.31 1.01 12.69
C LEU A 75 -27.84 0.77 12.84
N PRO A 76 -28.59 1.81 13.25
CA PRO A 76 -30.05 1.82 13.18
C PRO A 76 -30.53 1.45 11.78
N VAL A 77 -31.67 0.75 11.68
CA VAL A 77 -32.22 0.23 10.42
C VAL A 77 -32.41 1.33 9.37
N GLU A 78 -32.76 2.54 9.80
CA GLU A 78 -32.92 3.72 8.95
C GLU A 78 -31.58 4.19 8.35
N SER A 79 -30.51 4.18 9.16
CA SER A 79 -29.16 4.57 8.75
C SER A 79 -28.48 3.53 7.84
N ARG A 80 -28.89 2.25 7.88
CA ARG A 80 -28.35 1.21 6.97
C ARG A 80 -28.62 1.50 5.50
N ARG A 81 -29.76 2.13 5.18
CA ARG A 81 -30.08 2.53 3.80
C ARG A 81 -29.15 3.66 3.32
N GLN A 82 -28.76 4.55 4.22
CA GLN A 82 -27.89 5.70 3.95
C GLN A 82 -26.41 5.28 3.82
N ALA A 83 -25.95 4.33 4.64
CA ALA A 83 -24.63 3.71 4.55
C ALA A 83 -24.40 2.98 3.20
N LYS A 84 -25.48 2.59 2.51
CA LYS A 84 -25.43 2.02 1.15
C LYS A 84 -25.17 3.09 0.08
N ARG A 85 -25.47 4.35 0.35
CA ARG A 85 -25.34 5.50 -0.56
C ARG A 85 -24.01 6.24 -0.39
N TYR A 86 -23.46 6.27 0.84
CA TYR A 86 -22.13 6.79 1.14
C TYR A 86 -21.30 5.73 1.85
N PRO A 87 -20.42 5.00 1.14
CA PRO A 87 -19.74 3.80 1.66
C PRO A 87 -18.59 4.09 2.64
N LEU A 88 -18.52 5.31 3.18
CA LEU A 88 -17.48 5.71 4.14
C LEU A 88 -17.80 5.18 5.56
N PRO A 89 -16.79 4.92 6.40
CA PRO A 89 -17.00 4.56 7.80
C PRO A 89 -17.85 5.60 8.52
N VAL A 90 -18.64 5.17 9.51
CA VAL A 90 -19.57 6.02 10.25
C VAL A 90 -18.83 7.15 10.97
N ALA A 91 -17.61 6.87 11.45
CA ALA A 91 -16.73 7.87 12.06
C ALA A 91 -16.37 9.02 11.10
N VAL A 92 -16.27 8.75 9.80
CA VAL A 92 -15.94 9.75 8.77
C VAL A 92 -17.19 10.53 8.34
N GLN A 93 -18.36 9.89 8.35
CA GLN A 93 -19.63 10.54 8.01
C GLN A 93 -20.01 11.62 9.02
N ARG A 94 -19.89 11.34 10.34
CA ARG A 94 -20.23 12.32 11.38
C ARG A 94 -19.44 13.62 11.27
N GLN A 95 -18.21 13.56 10.76
CA GLN A 95 -17.34 14.72 10.63
C GLN A 95 -17.65 15.59 9.40
N MET A 96 -18.57 15.17 8.51
CA MET A 96 -19.05 15.96 7.37
C MET A 96 -20.43 16.59 7.61
N ASP A 97 -21.12 16.19 8.68
CA ASP A 97 -22.45 16.71 9.05
C ASP A 97 -22.37 17.83 10.11
N ASP A 98 -21.15 18.17 10.58
CA ASP A 98 -20.81 19.31 11.46
C ASP A 98 -20.22 20.49 10.66
#